data_AF-A0A3C1DA07-F1
#
_entry.id   AF-A0A3C1DA07-F1
#
_cell.length_a   1.000
_cell.length_b   1.000
_cell.length_c   1.000
_cell.angle_alpha   90.00
_cell.angle_beta   90.00
_cell.angle_gamma   90.00
#
_symmetry.space_group_name_H-M   'P 1'
#
loop_
_entity.id
_entity.type
_entity.pdbx_description
1 polymer ?
#
loop_
_entity_poly.entity_id
_entity_poly.type
_entity_poly.pdbx_seq_one_letter_code
_entity_poly.pdbx_strand_id
1 'polypeptide(L)'
;CTLSDDLAAQLSDLAQAGAYDYIIVEASGICEPMPIAYTISEYCQQAAEGASAATAADEPAVSTAEPAAATGAAAPAPAPLLALDNIVAVVDCARMLHEFDGGKRLLRQDLNEDDVESLLVQQIEFCTTLVLNKTDLVSAEQLAEVRAIVRTLQKDATIVEAEHGQVPLGQVLGTRRFDFDEVYQSAAWLDMLAHPEEHEDPETLEYGISTFVYERRRPFSVQAFSDFATNWPDSVIRTKGFAWVDQDPDTCFILEQAGAQRSFTDNGPFVASLPEEDQQRILQQNPGVAARWSPECGDRLIRLVFIGKDMDRAAIEARLDACLAG
;
A
#
# COMPACT_ATOMS: atom_id res chain seq x y z
N CYS A 1 -6.63 16.85 2.10
CA CYS A 1 -5.44 16.03 1.84
C CYS A 1 -5.94 14.62 1.68
N THR A 2 -6.04 14.19 0.43
CA THR A 2 -6.20 12.78 0.11
C THR A 2 -4.88 12.06 0.43
N LEU A 3 -4.89 10.74 0.56
CA LEU A 3 -3.66 9.97 0.75
C LEU A 3 -2.71 10.19 -0.44
N SER A 4 -3.26 10.47 -1.62
CA SER A 4 -2.55 10.81 -2.85
C SER A 4 -1.76 12.13 -2.74
N ASP A 5 -2.34 13.17 -2.14
CA ASP A 5 -1.63 14.45 -1.89
C ASP A 5 -0.44 14.25 -0.93
N ASP A 6 -0.64 13.48 0.13
CA ASP A 6 0.38 13.19 1.14
C ASP A 6 1.51 12.30 0.58
N LEU A 7 1.18 11.36 -0.32
CA LEU A 7 2.15 10.52 -1.01
C LEU A 7 3.04 11.36 -1.94
N ALA A 8 2.44 12.26 -2.73
CA ALA A 8 3.18 13.13 -3.65
C ALA A 8 4.16 14.05 -2.90
N ALA A 9 3.73 14.62 -1.77
CA ALA A 9 4.60 15.46 -0.93
C ALA A 9 5.82 14.68 -0.38
N GLN A 10 5.61 13.47 0.13
CA GLN A 10 6.69 12.63 0.66
C GLN A 10 7.67 12.20 -0.43
N LEU A 11 7.16 11.84 -1.62
CA LEU A 11 8.00 11.50 -2.77
C LEU A 11 8.85 12.70 -3.22
N SER A 12 8.30 13.91 -3.19
CA SER A 12 9.03 15.13 -3.48
C SER A 12 10.20 15.36 -2.51
N ASP A 13 9.94 15.27 -1.21
CA ASP A 13 10.98 15.48 -0.19
C ASP A 13 12.13 14.47 -0.33
N LEU A 14 11.80 13.19 -0.58
CA LEU A 14 12.79 12.13 -0.78
C LEU A 14 13.60 12.33 -2.06
N ALA A 15 12.96 12.74 -3.15
CA ALA A 15 13.64 12.97 -4.41
C ALA A 15 14.59 14.18 -4.34
N GLN A 16 14.16 15.26 -3.68
CA GLN A 16 14.98 16.46 -3.50
C GLN A 16 16.18 16.23 -2.58
N ALA A 17 16.09 15.29 -1.64
CA ALA A 17 17.21 14.93 -0.78
C ALA A 17 18.41 14.34 -1.55
N GLY A 18 18.19 13.76 -2.74
CA GLY A 18 19.24 13.20 -3.60
C GLY A 18 20.05 12.08 -2.96
N ALA A 19 19.51 11.44 -1.92
CA ALA A 19 20.20 10.45 -1.10
C ALA A 19 19.97 9.00 -1.54
N TYR A 20 19.03 8.78 -2.46
CA TYR A 20 18.54 7.45 -2.84
C TYR A 20 18.43 7.32 -4.36
N ASP A 21 18.84 6.16 -4.89
CA ASP A 21 18.72 5.85 -6.32
C ASP A 21 17.35 5.21 -6.67
N TYR A 22 16.71 4.56 -5.70
CA TYR A 22 15.43 3.86 -5.86
C TYR A 22 14.54 4.03 -4.62
N ILE A 23 13.23 4.14 -4.85
CA ILE A 23 12.20 4.15 -3.81
C ILE A 23 11.30 2.93 -4.06
N ILE A 24 11.02 2.17 -3.00
CA ILE A 24 10.04 1.08 -3.03
C ILE A 24 8.83 1.53 -2.24
N VAL A 25 7.66 1.53 -2.88
CA VAL A 25 6.39 1.82 -2.24
C VAL A 25 5.68 0.49 -2.01
N GLU A 26 5.52 0.11 -0.74
CA GLU A 26 4.63 -0.99 -0.37
C GLU A 26 3.18 -0.48 -0.37
N ALA A 27 2.41 -0.90 -1.35
CA ALA A 27 0.97 -0.67 -1.34
C ALA A 27 0.30 -1.65 -0.35
N SER A 28 -0.77 -1.22 0.31
CA SER A 28 -1.53 -2.12 1.16
C SER A 28 -2.12 -3.27 0.32
N GLY A 29 -2.31 -4.45 0.92
CA GLY A 29 -2.81 -5.62 0.18
C GLY A 29 -4.23 -5.49 -0.39
N ILE A 30 -4.91 -4.37 -0.14
CA ILE A 30 -6.22 -4.03 -0.71
C ILE A 30 -6.15 -2.80 -1.65
N CYS A 31 -4.97 -2.24 -1.87
CA CYS A 31 -4.83 -1.08 -2.73
C CYS A 31 -4.98 -1.49 -4.19
N GLU A 32 -5.64 -0.63 -4.94
CA GLU A 32 -5.58 -0.65 -6.39
C GLU A 32 -4.27 -0.02 -6.87
N PRO A 33 -3.57 -0.68 -7.81
CA PRO A 33 -2.29 -0.18 -8.26
C PRO A 33 -2.44 1.01 -9.23
N MET A 34 -3.62 1.19 -9.85
CA MET A 34 -3.86 2.24 -10.84
C MET A 34 -3.80 3.67 -10.24
N PRO A 35 -4.55 4.02 -9.18
CA PRO A 35 -4.49 5.37 -8.61
C PRO A 35 -3.10 5.75 -8.08
N ILE A 36 -2.38 4.77 -7.52
CA ILE A 36 -1.02 4.94 -7.01
C ILE A 36 -0.06 5.24 -8.18
N ALA A 37 -0.10 4.41 -9.23
CA ALA A 37 0.74 4.62 -10.40
C ALA A 37 0.43 5.94 -11.11
N TYR A 38 -0.84 6.35 -11.16
CA TYR A 38 -1.27 7.64 -11.67
C TYR A 38 -0.67 8.80 -10.89
N THR A 39 -0.87 8.82 -9.57
CA THR A 39 -0.35 9.87 -8.69
C THR A 39 1.16 10.04 -8.84
N ILE A 40 1.90 8.92 -8.88
CA ILE A 40 3.35 8.93 -9.09
C ILE A 40 3.69 9.49 -10.48
N SER A 41 2.97 9.08 -11.52
CA SER A 41 3.25 9.47 -12.91
C SER A 41 2.90 10.94 -13.16
N GLU A 42 1.78 11.43 -12.63
CA GLU A 42 1.37 12.83 -12.68
C GLU A 42 2.41 13.72 -12.00
N TYR A 43 2.89 13.33 -10.82
CA TYR A 43 3.99 14.03 -10.16
C TYR A 43 5.25 14.08 -11.04
N CYS A 44 5.62 12.96 -11.68
CA CYS A 44 6.77 12.91 -12.58
C CYS A 44 6.62 13.85 -13.78
N GLN A 45 5.41 13.95 -14.36
CA GLN A 45 5.11 14.85 -15.48
C GLN A 45 5.10 16.33 -15.06
N GLN A 46 4.43 16.66 -13.96
CA GLN A 46 4.39 18.03 -13.42
C GLN A 46 5.80 18.53 -13.04
N ALA A 47 6.65 17.66 -12.49
CA ALA A 47 8.05 17.96 -12.22
C ALA A 47 8.85 18.25 -13.50
N ALA A 48 8.59 17.51 -14.58
CA ALA A 48 9.23 17.74 -15.88
C ALA A 48 8.78 19.06 -16.54
N GLU A 49 7.49 19.41 -16.42
CA GLU A 49 6.93 20.66 -16.97
C GLU A 49 7.35 21.90 -16.18
N GLY A 50 7.28 21.85 -14.85
CA GLY A 50 7.66 22.95 -13.96
C GLY A 50 9.15 23.30 -14.03
N ALA A 51 10.00 22.30 -14.28
CA ALA A 51 11.42 22.51 -14.46
C ALA A 51 11.75 23.01 -15.90
N SER A 52 10.87 22.79 -16.89
CA SER A 52 10.92 23.49 -18.18
C SER A 52 10.51 24.97 -18.09
N ALA A 53 9.59 25.32 -17.17
CA ALA A 53 9.16 26.71 -16.95
C ALA A 53 10.19 27.55 -16.18
N ALA A 54 10.93 26.94 -15.24
CA ALA A 54 11.97 27.61 -14.47
C ALA A 54 13.19 28.04 -15.31
N THR A 55 13.41 27.41 -16.47
CA THR A 55 14.47 27.81 -17.42
C THR A 55 14.07 28.97 -18.33
N ALA A 56 12.79 29.39 -18.32
CA ALA A 56 12.29 30.52 -19.11
C ALA A 56 12.27 31.87 -18.36
N ALA A 57 12.60 31.89 -17.05
CA ALA A 57 12.45 33.08 -16.20
C ALA A 57 13.74 33.88 -15.96
N ASP A 58 14.87 33.53 -16.60
CA ASP A 58 16.13 34.27 -16.47
C ASP A 58 16.63 34.78 -17.84
N GLU A 59 15.91 35.73 -18.42
CA GLU A 59 16.46 36.63 -19.44
C GLU A 59 16.48 38.08 -18.91
N PRO A 60 17.64 38.76 -18.90
CA PRO A 60 17.71 40.17 -18.57
C PRO A 60 17.21 41.01 -19.76
N ALA A 61 16.60 42.15 -19.43
CA ALA A 61 15.96 43.08 -20.34
C ALA A 61 16.74 43.40 -21.63
N VAL A 62 16.00 43.30 -22.74
CA VAL A 62 16.31 43.61 -24.14
C VAL A 62 17.09 44.93 -24.34
N SER A 63 18.16 44.86 -25.14
CA SER A 63 18.64 45.96 -25.99
C SER A 63 18.91 45.43 -27.42
N THR A 64 18.54 46.26 -28.39
CA THR A 64 18.19 45.98 -29.79
C THR A 64 19.37 45.64 -30.73
N ALA A 65 19.22 44.60 -31.58
CA ALA A 65 19.49 44.60 -33.04
C ALA A 65 19.26 43.20 -33.67
N GLU A 66 18.93 43.21 -34.98
CA GLU A 66 18.39 42.19 -35.91
C GLU A 66 19.15 40.84 -36.15
N PRO A 67 18.57 39.86 -36.89
CA PRO A 67 18.67 38.44 -36.62
C PRO A 67 19.76 37.70 -37.41
N ALA A 68 20.33 36.66 -36.80
CA ALA A 68 21.10 35.64 -37.51
C ALA A 68 20.67 34.25 -37.05
N ALA A 69 20.35 33.41 -38.02
CA ALA A 69 19.89 32.04 -37.88
C ALA A 69 20.81 31.20 -36.97
N ALA A 70 20.22 30.55 -35.97
CA ALA A 70 20.83 29.46 -35.24
C ALA A 70 19.77 28.39 -34.99
N THR A 71 20.01 27.21 -35.56
CA THR A 71 19.37 25.94 -35.22
C THR A 71 19.66 25.63 -33.75
N GLY A 72 18.76 26.03 -32.86
CA GLY A 72 18.77 25.64 -31.46
C GLY A 72 17.90 24.41 -31.26
N ALA A 73 18.50 23.22 -31.20
CA ALA A 73 17.86 22.11 -30.51
C ALA A 73 17.63 22.58 -29.07
N ALA A 74 16.37 22.68 -28.66
CA ALA A 74 15.99 23.03 -27.31
C ALA A 74 16.79 22.14 -26.34
N ALA A 75 17.41 22.75 -25.33
CA ALA A 75 18.04 22.01 -24.25
C ALA A 75 17.01 21.01 -23.70
N PRO A 76 17.39 19.74 -23.45
CA PRO A 76 16.46 18.76 -22.92
C PRO A 76 15.89 19.31 -21.61
N ALA A 77 14.56 19.25 -21.48
CA ALA A 77 13.90 19.58 -20.24
C ALA A 77 14.62 18.86 -19.09
N PRO A 78 14.81 19.52 -17.93
CA PRO A 78 15.37 18.84 -16.75
C PRO A 78 14.62 17.53 -16.50
N ALA A 79 15.40 16.46 -16.35
CA ALA A 79 14.86 15.12 -16.17
C ALA A 79 13.92 15.10 -14.95
N PRO A 80 12.79 14.37 -15.02
CA PRO A 80 11.92 14.23 -13.87
C PRO A 80 12.73 13.63 -12.71
N LEU A 81 12.53 14.17 -11.50
CA LEU A 81 13.28 13.75 -10.32
C LEU A 81 13.00 12.29 -9.92
N LEU A 82 11.86 11.76 -10.37
CA LEU A 82 11.45 10.37 -10.20
C LEU A 82 10.92 9.82 -11.52
N ALA A 83 10.96 8.50 -11.68
CA ALA A 83 10.27 7.79 -12.76
C ALA A 83 9.77 6.46 -12.21
N LEU A 84 8.54 6.07 -12.58
CA LEU A 84 8.00 4.76 -12.20
C LEU A 84 8.73 3.67 -13.01
N ASP A 85 9.46 2.80 -12.32
CA ASP A 85 10.30 1.78 -12.96
C ASP A 85 9.54 0.49 -13.28
N ASN A 86 8.75 0.02 -12.30
CA ASN A 86 8.18 -1.32 -12.27
C ASN A 86 6.98 -1.35 -11.30
N ILE A 87 5.95 -2.11 -11.67
CA ILE A 87 4.84 -2.48 -10.79
C ILE A 87 4.93 -3.98 -10.53
N VAL A 88 5.08 -4.35 -9.26
CA VAL A 88 5.33 -5.74 -8.85
C VAL A 88 4.14 -6.29 -8.10
N ALA A 89 3.50 -7.32 -8.66
CA ALA A 89 2.50 -8.11 -7.94
C ALA A 89 3.17 -9.38 -7.38
N VAL A 90 2.88 -9.72 -6.13
CA VAL A 90 3.39 -10.94 -5.49
C VAL A 90 2.23 -11.89 -5.24
N VAL A 91 2.27 -13.05 -5.91
CA VAL A 91 1.28 -14.11 -5.78
C VAL A 91 1.85 -15.21 -4.89
N ASP A 92 1.15 -15.52 -3.81
CA ASP A 92 1.40 -16.71 -2.98
C ASP A 92 0.83 -17.95 -3.68
N CYS A 93 1.69 -18.82 -4.20
CA CYS A 93 1.27 -20.00 -4.96
C CYS A 93 0.45 -20.99 -4.13
N ALA A 94 0.84 -21.23 -2.87
CA ALA A 94 0.15 -22.16 -2.00
C ALA A 94 -1.27 -21.65 -1.67
N ARG A 95 -1.39 -20.35 -1.39
CA ARG A 95 -2.66 -19.69 -1.13
C ARG A 95 -3.55 -19.68 -2.37
N MET A 96 -2.99 -19.41 -3.55
CA MET A 96 -3.72 -19.40 -4.82
C MET A 96 -4.40 -20.75 -5.11
N LEU A 97 -3.73 -21.86 -4.79
CA LEU A 97 -4.29 -23.21 -4.92
C LEU A 97 -5.41 -23.47 -3.91
N HIS A 98 -5.19 -23.15 -2.64
CA HIS A 98 -6.11 -23.49 -1.56
C HIS A 98 -7.37 -22.62 -1.53
N GLU A 99 -7.22 -21.31 -1.74
CA GLU A 99 -8.31 -20.34 -1.57
C GLU A 99 -9.01 -20.01 -2.89
N PHE A 100 -8.31 -20.08 -4.03
CA PHE A 100 -8.80 -19.60 -5.32
C PHE A 100 -8.93 -20.71 -6.38
N ASP A 101 -8.91 -21.98 -5.96
CA ASP A 101 -8.99 -23.17 -6.84
C ASP A 101 -7.93 -23.13 -7.95
N GLY A 102 -6.68 -22.87 -7.55
CA GLY A 102 -5.55 -22.69 -8.46
C GLY A 102 -5.55 -21.37 -9.22
N GLY A 103 -6.47 -20.45 -8.91
CA GLY A 103 -6.70 -19.20 -9.63
C GLY A 103 -7.86 -19.29 -10.63
N LYS A 104 -8.51 -20.44 -10.81
CA LYS A 104 -9.65 -20.58 -11.72
C LYS A 104 -10.81 -19.68 -11.34
N ARG A 105 -10.96 -19.39 -10.04
CA ARG A 105 -11.99 -18.46 -9.54
C ARG A 105 -11.82 -17.04 -10.09
N LEU A 106 -10.59 -16.65 -10.45
CA LEU A 106 -10.26 -15.35 -11.03
C LEU A 106 -10.69 -15.21 -12.49
N LEU A 107 -10.92 -16.33 -13.19
CA LEU A 107 -11.30 -16.36 -14.62
C LEU A 107 -12.82 -16.38 -14.84
N ARG A 108 -13.60 -16.29 -13.76
CA ARG A 108 -15.06 -16.29 -13.83
C ARG A 108 -15.55 -14.98 -14.45
N GLN A 109 -16.58 -15.07 -15.28
CA GLN A 109 -17.19 -13.90 -15.94
C GLN A 109 -18.33 -13.29 -15.12
N ASP A 110 -18.75 -13.95 -14.04
CA ASP A 110 -19.78 -13.53 -13.11
C ASP A 110 -19.21 -12.97 -11.80
N LEU A 111 -17.95 -12.52 -11.83
CA LEU A 111 -17.36 -11.82 -10.70
C LEU A 111 -18.05 -10.46 -10.54
N ASN A 112 -18.46 -10.15 -9.32
CA ASN A 112 -18.90 -8.80 -9.01
C ASN A 112 -17.66 -7.91 -8.88
N GLU A 113 -17.80 -6.63 -9.21
CA GLU A 113 -16.71 -5.65 -9.05
C GLU A 113 -16.19 -5.62 -7.60
N ASP A 114 -17.05 -5.92 -6.61
CA ASP A 114 -16.73 -5.98 -5.18
C ASP A 114 -16.08 -7.29 -4.68
N ASP A 115 -15.78 -8.26 -5.56
CA ASP A 115 -15.17 -9.54 -5.16
C ASP A 115 -13.65 -9.38 -4.96
N VAL A 116 -13.09 -10.05 -3.95
CA VAL A 116 -11.63 -10.05 -3.69
C VAL A 116 -10.88 -10.62 -4.90
N GLU A 117 -11.50 -11.56 -5.60
CA GLU A 117 -11.03 -12.08 -6.89
C GLU A 117 -10.85 -10.98 -7.94
N SER A 118 -11.77 -10.01 -8.02
CA SER A 118 -11.70 -8.89 -8.97
C SER A 118 -10.51 -7.99 -8.69
N LEU A 119 -10.26 -7.66 -7.42
CA LEU A 119 -9.07 -6.91 -7.02
C LEU A 119 -7.77 -7.65 -7.32
N LEU A 120 -7.72 -8.97 -7.05
CA LEU A 120 -6.55 -9.79 -7.38
C LEU A 120 -6.31 -9.85 -8.89
N VAL A 121 -7.38 -9.92 -9.69
CA VAL A 121 -7.31 -9.82 -11.16
C VAL A 121 -6.69 -8.49 -11.55
N GLN A 122 -7.22 -7.36 -11.07
CA GLN A 122 -6.68 -6.03 -11.39
C GLN A 122 -5.21 -5.87 -10.98
N GLN A 123 -4.83 -6.34 -9.78
CA GLN A 123 -3.44 -6.30 -9.32
C GLN A 123 -2.50 -7.12 -10.20
N ILE A 124 -2.95 -8.29 -10.67
CA ILE A 124 -2.20 -9.15 -11.60
C ILE A 124 -2.16 -8.51 -13.00
N GLU A 125 -3.28 -8.00 -13.49
CA GLU A 125 -3.42 -7.37 -14.81
C GLU A 125 -2.62 -6.08 -14.92
N PHE A 126 -2.44 -5.32 -13.85
CA PHE A 126 -1.72 -4.05 -13.93
C PHE A 126 -0.22 -4.17 -13.66
N CYS A 127 0.26 -5.33 -13.21
CA CYS A 127 1.68 -5.49 -12.91
C CYS A 127 2.52 -5.65 -14.19
N THR A 128 3.75 -5.13 -14.14
CA THR A 128 4.79 -5.35 -15.16
C THR A 128 5.71 -6.51 -14.78
N THR A 129 5.78 -6.84 -13.49
CA THR A 129 6.48 -8.01 -12.95
C THR A 129 5.57 -8.76 -11.98
N LEU A 130 5.46 -10.07 -12.17
CA LEU A 130 4.69 -10.95 -11.30
C LEU A 130 5.61 -11.94 -10.60
N VAL A 131 5.65 -11.90 -9.28
CA VAL A 131 6.44 -12.82 -8.45
C VAL A 131 5.54 -13.95 -7.99
N LEU A 132 5.82 -15.17 -8.44
CA LEU A 132 5.25 -16.41 -7.91
C LEU A 132 6.09 -16.84 -6.70
N ASN A 133 5.60 -16.55 -5.49
CA ASN A 133 6.30 -16.83 -4.25
C ASN A 133 5.78 -18.11 -3.57
N LYS A 134 6.61 -18.69 -2.70
CA LYS A 134 6.36 -19.95 -1.98
C LYS A 134 6.24 -21.15 -2.93
N THR A 135 7.06 -21.16 -3.97
CA THR A 135 7.12 -22.28 -4.93
C THR A 135 7.58 -23.59 -4.29
N ASP A 136 8.27 -23.51 -3.14
CA ASP A 136 8.68 -24.65 -2.31
C ASP A 136 7.51 -25.41 -1.66
N LEU A 137 6.34 -24.79 -1.54
CA LEU A 137 5.15 -25.37 -0.90
C LEU A 137 4.19 -26.07 -1.87
N VAL A 138 4.49 -26.06 -3.17
CA VAL A 138 3.60 -26.56 -4.21
C VAL A 138 4.32 -27.53 -5.14
N SER A 139 3.60 -28.46 -5.75
CA SER A 139 4.19 -29.36 -6.74
C SER A 139 4.49 -28.63 -8.05
N ALA A 140 5.40 -29.16 -8.86
CA ALA A 140 5.70 -28.60 -10.18
C ALA A 140 4.46 -28.52 -11.10
N GLU A 141 3.53 -29.46 -10.97
CA GLU A 141 2.28 -29.49 -11.72
C GLU A 141 1.34 -28.36 -11.27
N GLN A 142 1.20 -28.17 -9.96
CA GLN A 142 0.39 -27.10 -9.38
C GLN A 142 0.97 -25.71 -9.69
N LEU A 143 2.30 -25.56 -9.64
CA LEU A 143 2.97 -24.33 -10.03
C LEU A 143 2.73 -24.00 -11.51
N ALA A 144 2.80 -25.01 -12.39
CA ALA A 144 2.49 -24.83 -13.80
C ALA A 144 1.04 -24.40 -14.03
N GLU A 145 0.09 -24.91 -13.24
CA GLU A 145 -1.32 -24.50 -13.27
C GLU A 145 -1.50 -23.02 -12.87
N VAL A 146 -0.96 -22.62 -11.71
CA VAL A 146 -1.01 -21.22 -11.24
C VAL A 146 -0.35 -20.28 -12.26
N ARG A 147 0.83 -20.68 -12.77
CA ARG A 147 1.57 -19.94 -13.80
C ARG A 147 0.74 -19.74 -15.08
N ALA A 148 -0.01 -20.76 -15.51
CA ALA A 148 -0.86 -20.65 -16.70
C ALA A 148 -2.00 -19.66 -16.50
N ILE A 149 -2.59 -19.65 -15.30
CA ILE A 149 -3.70 -18.75 -14.97
C ILE A 149 -3.23 -17.30 -14.89
N VAL A 150 -2.17 -17.02 -14.14
CA VAL A 150 -1.65 -15.63 -14.05
C VAL A 150 -1.16 -15.13 -15.40
N ARG A 151 -0.64 -16.00 -16.27
CA ARG A 151 -0.25 -15.64 -17.64
C ARG A 151 -1.46 -15.37 -18.55
N THR A 152 -2.62 -15.94 -18.23
CA THR A 152 -3.87 -15.68 -18.94
C THR A 152 -4.40 -14.29 -18.60
N LEU A 153 -4.34 -13.92 -17.31
CA LEU A 153 -4.72 -12.60 -16.81
C LEU A 153 -3.74 -11.52 -17.30
N GLN A 154 -2.43 -11.76 -17.17
CA GLN A 154 -1.40 -10.83 -17.61
C GLN A 154 -0.36 -11.51 -18.51
N LYS A 155 -0.44 -11.20 -19.80
CA LYS A 155 0.36 -11.80 -20.88
C LYS A 155 1.78 -11.27 -20.93
N ASP A 156 1.98 -9.99 -20.64
CA ASP A 156 3.22 -9.26 -20.92
C ASP A 156 4.13 -9.15 -19.69
N ALA A 157 3.61 -9.39 -18.49
CA ALA A 157 4.43 -9.30 -17.27
C ALA A 157 5.58 -10.33 -17.25
N THR A 158 6.72 -9.89 -16.74
CA THR A 158 7.83 -10.81 -16.42
C THR A 158 7.44 -11.65 -15.21
N ILE A 159 7.42 -12.99 -15.34
CA ILE A 159 7.15 -13.89 -14.21
C ILE A 159 8.46 -14.34 -13.59
N VAL A 160 8.59 -14.13 -12.28
CA VAL A 160 9.73 -14.54 -11.47
C VAL A 160 9.27 -15.53 -10.41
N GLU A 161 9.95 -16.66 -10.28
CA GLU A 161 9.71 -17.62 -9.20
C GLU A 161 10.57 -17.28 -8.00
N ALA A 162 10.01 -17.45 -6.79
CA ALA A 162 10.68 -17.15 -5.54
C ALA A 162 10.30 -18.14 -4.44
N GLU A 163 11.28 -18.45 -3.61
CA GLU A 163 11.12 -19.24 -2.38
C GLU A 163 11.44 -18.34 -1.20
N HIS A 164 10.63 -18.41 -0.14
CA HIS A 164 10.82 -17.59 1.07
C HIS A 164 10.98 -16.08 0.80
N GLY A 165 10.37 -15.55 -0.26
CA GLY A 165 10.49 -14.13 -0.65
C GLY A 165 11.83 -13.74 -1.27
N GLN A 166 12.69 -14.69 -1.62
CA GLN A 166 13.99 -14.42 -2.25
C GLN A 166 13.81 -14.14 -3.74
N VAL A 167 13.83 -12.86 -4.12
CA VAL A 167 13.71 -12.40 -5.51
C VAL A 167 15.02 -11.72 -5.92
N PRO A 168 15.60 -12.02 -7.10
CA PRO A 168 16.77 -11.30 -7.59
C PRO A 168 16.45 -9.81 -7.76
N LEU A 169 17.23 -8.93 -7.13
CA LEU A 169 16.92 -7.49 -7.06
C LEU A 169 16.79 -6.83 -8.45
N GLY A 170 17.62 -7.24 -9.42
CA GLY A 170 17.54 -6.74 -10.80
C GLY A 170 16.29 -7.17 -11.58
N GLN A 171 15.44 -8.03 -11.00
CA GLN A 171 14.11 -8.33 -11.54
C GLN A 171 13.04 -7.38 -10.99
N VAL A 172 13.35 -6.61 -9.95
CA VAL A 172 12.42 -5.71 -9.25
C VAL A 172 12.80 -4.26 -9.50
N LEU A 173 14.09 -3.92 -9.41
CA LEU A 173 14.60 -2.55 -9.55
C LEU A 173 15.39 -2.36 -10.85
N GLY A 174 15.26 -1.17 -11.43
CA GLY A 174 16.00 -0.75 -12.63
C GLY A 174 15.61 -1.51 -13.88
N THR A 175 14.37 -1.97 -13.91
CA THR A 175 13.83 -2.81 -14.99
C THR A 175 13.32 -1.99 -16.16
N ARG A 176 12.88 -0.74 -15.91
CA ARG A 176 12.21 0.16 -16.86
C ARG A 176 11.08 -0.53 -17.63
N ARG A 177 10.33 -1.39 -16.94
CA ARG A 177 9.26 -2.19 -17.54
C ARG A 177 7.92 -1.47 -17.57
N PHE A 178 7.78 -0.38 -16.82
CA PHE A 178 6.57 0.43 -16.83
C PHE A 178 6.66 1.52 -17.89
N ASP A 179 5.68 1.54 -18.79
CA ASP A 179 5.46 2.61 -19.75
C ASP A 179 4.06 3.20 -19.54
N PHE A 180 4.01 4.49 -19.22
CA PHE A 180 2.77 5.19 -18.91
C PHE A 180 1.92 5.47 -20.16
N ASP A 181 2.56 5.68 -21.31
CA ASP A 181 1.86 6.02 -22.55
C ASP A 181 1.07 4.82 -23.10
N GLU A 182 1.54 3.59 -22.84
CA GLU A 182 0.82 2.36 -23.17
C GLU A 182 -0.42 2.16 -22.28
N VAL A 183 -0.33 2.54 -20.99
CA VAL A 183 -1.41 2.37 -20.01
C VAL A 183 -2.57 3.35 -20.28
N TYR A 184 -2.27 4.62 -20.60
CA TYR A 184 -3.28 5.67 -20.87
C TYR A 184 -4.11 5.40 -22.14
N GLN A 185 -3.56 4.65 -23.11
CA GLN A 185 -4.27 4.29 -24.34
C GLN A 185 -5.20 3.08 -24.17
N SER A 186 -5.24 2.44 -22.99
CA SER A 186 -6.15 1.34 -22.72
C SER A 186 -7.60 1.81 -22.55
N ALA A 187 -8.57 1.01 -23.03
CA ALA A 187 -9.98 1.39 -23.04
C ALA A 187 -10.60 1.61 -21.65
N ALA A 188 -10.06 0.95 -20.62
CA ALA A 188 -10.49 1.11 -19.22
C ALA A 188 -10.14 2.50 -18.66
N TRP A 189 -9.01 3.08 -19.11
CA TRP A 189 -8.56 4.41 -18.68
C TRP A 189 -9.40 5.55 -19.25
N LEU A 190 -9.84 5.41 -20.50
CA LEU A 190 -10.70 6.41 -21.15
C LEU A 190 -12.10 6.48 -20.51
N ASP A 191 -12.57 5.39 -19.92
CA ASP A 191 -13.89 5.29 -19.27
C ASP A 191 -13.88 6.01 -17.91
N MET A 192 -12.90 5.72 -17.04
CA MET A 192 -12.69 6.42 -15.77
C MET A 192 -12.54 7.94 -15.93
N LEU A 193 -11.79 8.39 -16.95
CA LEU A 193 -11.60 9.82 -17.24
C LEU A 193 -12.84 10.50 -17.83
N ALA A 194 -13.72 9.73 -18.49
CA ALA A 194 -14.94 10.26 -19.09
C ALA A 194 -16.07 10.42 -18.07
N HIS A 195 -16.03 9.69 -16.96
CA HIS A 195 -17.09 9.66 -15.93
C HIS A 195 -16.61 9.99 -14.51
N PRO A 196 -15.88 11.10 -14.28
CA PRO A 196 -15.29 11.43 -12.97
C PRO A 196 -16.31 11.72 -11.86
N GLU A 197 -17.60 11.91 -12.18
CA GLU A 197 -18.67 12.15 -11.19
C GLU A 197 -19.41 10.86 -10.78
N GLU A 198 -19.17 9.74 -11.49
CA GLU A 198 -19.67 8.41 -11.09
C GLU A 198 -18.70 7.73 -10.10
N HIS A 199 -17.48 8.26 -9.98
CA HIS A 199 -16.43 7.80 -9.06
C HIS A 199 -16.14 8.88 -7.99
N GLU A 200 -16.91 8.93 -6.90
CA GLU A 200 -16.58 9.76 -5.72
C GLU A 200 -15.34 9.19 -5.00
N ASP A 201 -14.37 10.06 -4.66
CA ASP A 201 -13.09 9.80 -3.98
C ASP A 201 -12.44 8.41 -4.28
N PRO A 202 -11.47 8.33 -5.22
CA PRO A 202 -10.93 7.08 -5.80
C PRO A 202 -10.42 6.04 -4.80
N GLU A 203 -10.19 6.43 -3.54
CA GLU A 203 -9.60 5.56 -2.52
C GLU A 203 -10.64 4.79 -1.67
N THR A 204 -11.95 5.07 -1.74
CA THR A 204 -12.86 4.51 -0.70
C THR A 204 -14.29 4.09 -1.07
N LEU A 205 -14.85 4.35 -2.26
CA LEU A 205 -16.32 4.23 -2.40
C LEU A 205 -16.89 3.16 -3.33
N GLU A 206 -16.11 2.46 -4.16
CA GLU A 206 -16.72 1.54 -5.14
C GLU A 206 -17.04 0.13 -4.62
N TYR A 207 -16.35 -0.40 -3.60
CA TYR A 207 -16.35 -1.86 -3.33
C TYR A 207 -17.02 -2.33 -2.03
N GLY A 208 -17.66 -1.43 -1.29
CA GLY A 208 -18.17 -1.69 0.07
C GLY A 208 -17.07 -2.02 1.10
N ILE A 209 -15.80 -1.93 0.71
CA ILE A 209 -14.63 -2.10 1.57
C ILE A 209 -14.37 -0.78 2.28
N SER A 210 -14.47 -0.80 3.60
CA SER A 210 -14.18 0.36 4.44
C SER A 210 -12.96 0.09 5.31
N THR A 211 -12.26 1.16 5.66
CA THR A 211 -11.20 1.12 6.66
C THR A 211 -11.63 1.96 7.86
N PHE A 212 -11.41 1.46 9.07
CA PHE A 212 -11.52 2.29 10.25
C PHE A 212 -10.44 1.96 11.28
N VAL A 213 -10.13 2.96 12.10
CA VAL A 213 -9.19 2.83 13.22
C VAL A 213 -9.98 2.71 14.51
N TYR A 214 -9.83 1.58 15.19
CA TYR A 214 -10.26 1.41 16.57
C TYR A 214 -9.13 1.85 17.50
N GLU A 215 -9.37 2.87 18.31
CA GLU A 215 -8.39 3.37 19.28
C GLU A 215 -9.02 3.49 20.67
N ARG A 216 -8.35 2.92 21.69
CA ARG A 216 -8.73 3.05 23.10
C ARG A 216 -7.51 3.08 24.00
N ARG A 217 -7.57 3.89 25.06
CA ARG A 217 -6.55 3.96 26.13
C ARG A 217 -6.93 3.13 27.36
N ARG A 218 -7.47 1.94 27.12
CA ARG A 218 -7.81 0.95 28.13
C ARG A 218 -7.37 -0.41 27.60
N PRO A 219 -6.80 -1.30 28.42
CA PRO A 219 -6.37 -2.61 27.94
C PRO A 219 -7.60 -3.49 27.68
N PHE A 220 -7.45 -4.47 26.77
CA PHE A 220 -8.38 -5.56 26.64
C PHE A 220 -8.20 -6.55 27.81
N SER A 221 -9.30 -7.12 28.28
CA SER A 221 -9.24 -8.34 29.08
C SER A 221 -8.89 -9.52 28.18
N VAL A 222 -7.80 -10.23 28.49
CA VAL A 222 -7.33 -11.37 27.67
C VAL A 222 -8.43 -12.40 27.44
N GLN A 223 -9.24 -12.68 28.46
CA GLN A 223 -10.31 -13.66 28.36
C GLN A 223 -11.41 -13.19 27.39
N ALA A 224 -11.92 -11.97 27.59
CA ALA A 224 -12.99 -11.43 26.76
C ALA A 224 -12.54 -11.23 25.31
N PHE A 225 -11.29 -10.84 25.10
CA PHE A 225 -10.72 -10.69 23.75
C PHE A 225 -10.51 -12.04 23.06
N SER A 226 -10.09 -13.08 23.78
CA SER A 226 -9.97 -14.45 23.24
C SER A 226 -11.33 -15.01 22.80
N ASP A 227 -12.39 -14.75 23.59
CA ASP A 227 -13.75 -15.14 23.24
C ASP A 227 -14.27 -14.39 22.00
N PHE A 228 -13.99 -13.08 21.90
CA PHE A 228 -14.23 -12.29 20.69
C PHE A 228 -13.45 -12.85 19.49
N ALA A 229 -12.18 -13.20 19.69
CA ALA A 229 -11.28 -13.74 18.67
C ALA A 229 -11.78 -15.06 18.08
N THR A 230 -12.54 -15.85 18.84
CA THR A 230 -13.14 -17.10 18.36
C THR A 230 -14.29 -16.84 17.37
N ASN A 231 -15.06 -15.76 17.57
CA ASN A 231 -16.18 -15.37 16.72
C ASN A 231 -15.86 -14.07 15.96
N TRP A 232 -14.72 -14.05 15.27
CA TRP A 232 -14.31 -12.88 14.50
C TRP A 232 -15.36 -12.52 13.44
N PRO A 233 -15.66 -11.23 13.20
CA PRO A 233 -16.62 -10.86 12.16
C PRO A 233 -16.12 -11.28 10.77
N ASP A 234 -16.97 -11.98 10.01
CA ASP A 234 -16.65 -12.41 8.63
C ASP A 234 -16.47 -11.23 7.66
N SER A 235 -17.04 -10.07 8.00
CA SER A 235 -16.87 -8.82 7.26
C SER A 235 -15.44 -8.27 7.35
N VAL A 236 -14.67 -8.65 8.37
CA VAL A 236 -13.29 -8.19 8.55
C VAL A 236 -12.33 -9.05 7.72
N ILE A 237 -11.75 -8.44 6.69
CA ILE A 237 -10.79 -9.09 5.77
C ILE A 237 -9.39 -9.07 6.37
N ARG A 238 -8.99 -7.93 6.93
CA ARG A 238 -7.65 -7.72 7.49
C ARG A 238 -7.72 -6.83 8.71
N THR A 239 -6.88 -7.12 9.70
CA THR A 239 -6.65 -6.25 10.84
C THR A 239 -5.17 -6.20 11.14
N LYS A 240 -4.64 -5.01 11.42
CA LYS A 240 -3.28 -4.87 11.95
C LYS A 240 -3.20 -3.73 12.93
N GLY A 241 -2.45 -3.92 14.00
CA GLY A 241 -2.11 -2.83 14.88
C GLY A 241 -1.59 -3.27 16.24
N PHE A 242 -1.50 -2.29 17.13
CA PHE A 242 -1.02 -2.48 18.49
C PHE A 242 -2.18 -2.80 19.42
N ALA A 243 -1.95 -3.78 20.29
CA ALA A 243 -2.89 -4.20 21.32
C ALA A 243 -2.24 -4.09 22.70
N TRP A 244 -3.06 -3.73 23.67
CA TRP A 244 -2.71 -3.64 25.09
C TRP A 244 -3.66 -4.55 25.86
N VAL A 245 -3.13 -5.37 26.76
CA VAL A 245 -3.91 -6.37 27.53
C VAL A 245 -3.65 -6.26 29.03
N ASP A 246 -4.62 -6.71 29.83
CA ASP A 246 -4.60 -6.58 31.29
C ASP A 246 -3.62 -7.52 32.01
N GLN A 247 -3.36 -8.71 31.45
CA GLN A 247 -2.45 -9.69 32.05
C GLN A 247 -0.96 -9.32 31.93
N ASP A 248 -0.61 -8.50 30.95
CA ASP A 248 0.74 -7.99 30.74
C ASP A 248 0.69 -6.50 30.35
N PRO A 249 0.47 -5.60 31.33
CA PRO A 249 0.15 -4.20 31.08
C PRO A 249 1.36 -3.35 30.63
N ASP A 250 2.56 -3.92 30.71
CA ASP A 250 3.80 -3.25 30.34
C ASP A 250 4.28 -3.60 28.93
N THR A 251 3.69 -4.63 28.31
CA THR A 251 4.06 -5.12 26.97
C THR A 251 3.08 -4.63 25.90
N CYS A 252 3.63 -4.12 24.80
CA CYS A 252 2.87 -3.84 23.59
C CYS A 252 2.81 -5.11 22.74
N PHE A 253 1.61 -5.51 22.33
CA PHE A 253 1.43 -6.63 21.41
C PHE A 253 1.10 -6.12 20.02
N ILE A 254 1.46 -6.88 18.99
CA ILE A 254 0.96 -6.69 17.62
C ILE A 254 -0.09 -7.76 17.35
N LEU A 255 -1.27 -7.30 16.95
CA LEU A 255 -2.30 -8.15 16.35
C LEU A 255 -2.18 -8.04 14.83
N GLU A 256 -2.02 -9.17 14.16
CA GLU A 256 -2.14 -9.26 12.71
C GLU A 256 -3.16 -10.33 12.34
N GLN A 257 -4.06 -9.97 11.44
CA GLN A 257 -5.04 -10.88 10.88
C GLN A 257 -5.10 -10.67 9.38
N ALA A 258 -4.94 -11.76 8.63
CA ALA A 258 -5.10 -11.79 7.18
C ALA A 258 -5.86 -13.08 6.82
N GLY A 259 -7.09 -12.95 6.31
CA GLY A 259 -7.97 -14.09 6.10
C GLY A 259 -8.25 -14.84 7.42
N ALA A 260 -8.16 -16.18 7.41
CA ALA A 260 -8.42 -17.01 8.59
C ALA A 260 -7.26 -17.04 9.61
N GLN A 261 -6.06 -16.62 9.22
CA GLN A 261 -4.89 -16.62 10.10
C GLN A 261 -4.85 -15.38 10.98
N ARG A 262 -4.58 -15.58 12.26
CA ARG A 262 -4.49 -14.54 13.29
C ARG A 262 -3.22 -14.79 14.11
N SER A 263 -2.37 -13.78 14.23
CA SER A 263 -1.21 -13.78 15.12
C SER A 263 -1.35 -12.68 16.16
N PHE A 264 -0.87 -12.98 17.37
CA PHE A 264 -0.79 -12.03 18.47
C PHE A 264 0.61 -12.19 19.07
N THR A 265 1.48 -11.24 18.80
CA THR A 265 2.92 -11.35 19.10
C THR A 265 3.40 -10.23 20.00
N ASP A 266 4.34 -10.55 20.87
CA ASP A 266 5.05 -9.58 21.71
C ASP A 266 5.88 -8.64 20.82
N ASN A 267 5.73 -7.32 21.02
CA ASN A 267 6.44 -6.25 20.32
C ASN A 267 7.31 -5.41 21.28
N GLY A 268 7.64 -5.96 22.45
CA GLY A 268 8.42 -5.31 23.48
C GLY A 268 7.60 -4.39 24.38
N PRO A 269 8.26 -3.78 25.38
CA PRO A 269 7.59 -2.96 26.37
C PRO A 269 7.07 -1.65 25.76
N PHE A 270 5.98 -1.14 26.31
CA PHE A 270 5.58 0.25 26.10
C PHE A 270 6.68 1.19 26.58
N VAL A 271 6.82 2.34 25.92
CA VAL A 271 7.82 3.35 26.34
C VAL A 271 7.54 3.79 27.77
N ALA A 272 6.27 3.92 28.16
CA ALA A 272 5.85 4.25 29.52
C ALA A 272 6.28 3.23 30.61
N SER A 273 6.75 2.05 30.23
CA SER A 273 7.26 1.01 31.13
C SER A 273 8.79 1.03 31.27
N LEU A 274 9.48 1.87 30.49
CA LEU A 274 10.93 2.03 30.54
C LEU A 274 11.37 3.02 31.64
N PRO A 275 12.66 3.02 32.05
CA PRO A 275 13.21 4.06 32.92
C PRO A 275 13.06 5.48 32.33
N GLU A 276 12.89 6.51 33.17
CA GLU A 276 12.64 7.89 32.72
C GLU A 276 13.70 8.43 31.75
N GLU A 277 14.97 8.08 31.94
CA GLU A 277 16.05 8.48 31.03
C GLU A 277 15.85 7.92 29.61
N ASP A 278 15.41 6.65 29.51
CA ASP A 278 15.10 6.03 28.23
C ASP A 278 13.82 6.58 27.62
N GLN A 279 12.80 6.87 28.43
CA GLN A 279 11.57 7.52 27.97
C GLN A 279 11.88 8.88 27.32
N GLN A 280 12.63 9.74 28.01
CA GLN A 280 12.99 11.06 27.52
C GLN A 280 13.79 10.98 26.22
N ARG A 281 14.76 10.07 26.15
CA ARG A 281 15.55 9.83 24.93
C ARG A 281 14.67 9.39 23.76
N ILE A 282 13.76 8.44 23.97
CA ILE A 282 12.87 7.93 22.93
C ILE A 282 11.87 9.00 22.48
N LEU A 283 11.31 9.78 23.41
CA LEU A 283 10.36 10.86 23.09
C LEU A 283 11.01 11.99 22.29
N GLN A 284 12.29 12.31 22.55
CA GLN A 284 13.06 13.27 21.75
C GLN A 284 13.36 12.75 20.33
N GLN A 285 13.62 11.45 20.20
CA GLN A 285 13.98 10.80 18.94
C GLN A 285 12.77 10.42 18.08
N ASN A 286 11.58 10.24 18.70
CA ASN A 286 10.35 9.83 18.03
C ASN A 286 9.21 10.82 18.30
N PRO A 287 9.13 11.93 17.53
CA PRO A 287 8.09 12.95 17.68
C PRO A 287 6.66 12.40 17.61
N GLY A 288 6.45 11.31 16.85
CA GLY A 288 5.16 10.65 16.74
C GLY A 288 4.67 9.95 18.01
N VAL A 289 5.59 9.44 18.85
CA VAL A 289 5.26 8.86 20.16
C VAL A 289 4.98 9.99 21.15
N ALA A 290 5.78 11.05 21.11
CA ALA A 290 5.58 12.24 21.94
C ALA A 290 4.22 12.92 21.69
N ALA A 291 3.80 13.03 20.43
CA ALA A 291 2.49 13.60 20.07
C ALA A 291 1.30 12.79 20.61
N ARG A 292 1.49 11.49 20.87
CA ARG A 292 0.46 10.57 21.37
C ARG A 292 0.62 10.21 22.85
N TRP A 293 1.52 10.88 23.55
CA TRP A 293 1.77 10.62 24.97
C TRP A 293 0.59 11.10 25.83
N SER A 294 0.06 10.22 26.69
CA SER A 294 -0.91 10.59 27.73
C SER A 294 -0.23 10.78 29.09
N PRO A 295 -0.61 11.80 29.87
CA PRO A 295 -0.16 11.92 31.26
C PRO A 295 -0.54 10.73 32.15
N GLU A 296 -1.62 10.01 31.82
CA GLU A 296 -2.18 8.95 32.66
C GLU A 296 -1.57 7.58 32.37
N CYS A 297 -1.34 7.27 31.09
CA CYS A 297 -0.91 5.95 30.64
C CYS A 297 0.31 5.95 29.70
N GLY A 298 0.88 7.12 29.40
CA GLY A 298 1.98 7.29 28.45
C GLY A 298 1.58 6.93 27.02
N ASP A 299 2.36 6.08 26.37
CA ASP A 299 2.08 5.54 25.03
C ASP A 299 1.20 4.28 25.03
N ARG A 300 0.78 3.77 26.21
CA ARG A 300 -0.12 2.61 26.31
C ARG A 300 -1.46 2.91 25.64
N LEU A 301 -1.73 2.22 24.53
CA LEU A 301 -2.97 2.34 23.78
C LEU A 301 -3.21 1.10 22.92
N ILE A 302 -4.48 0.78 22.71
CA ILE A 302 -4.92 -0.11 21.64
C ILE A 302 -5.13 0.76 20.41
N ARG A 303 -4.54 0.36 19.28
CA ARG A 303 -4.81 0.96 17.97
C ARG A 303 -4.77 -0.12 16.91
N LEU A 304 -5.95 -0.50 16.45
CA LEU A 304 -6.16 -1.53 15.45
C LEU A 304 -6.77 -0.88 14.21
N VAL A 305 -6.19 -1.16 13.06
CA VAL A 305 -6.76 -0.79 11.76
C VAL A 305 -7.53 -1.99 11.25
N PHE A 306 -8.83 -1.80 11.03
CA PHE A 306 -9.72 -2.80 10.47
C PHE A 306 -10.00 -2.45 9.01
N ILE A 307 -9.93 -3.46 8.17
CA ILE A 307 -10.22 -3.40 6.74
C ILE A 307 -11.18 -4.54 6.45
N GLY A 308 -12.29 -4.23 5.80
CA GLY A 308 -13.31 -5.23 5.57
C GLY A 308 -14.49 -4.72 4.76
N LYS A 309 -15.28 -5.65 4.24
CA LYS A 309 -16.41 -5.39 3.36
C LYS A 309 -17.71 -5.34 4.17
N ASP A 310 -18.54 -4.33 3.93
CA ASP A 310 -19.83 -4.14 4.60
C ASP A 310 -19.73 -4.21 6.15
N MET A 311 -18.61 -3.73 6.69
CA MET A 311 -18.37 -3.76 8.12
C MET A 311 -19.35 -2.83 8.84
N ASP A 312 -20.15 -3.39 9.74
CA ASP A 312 -20.84 -2.60 10.75
C ASP A 312 -19.82 -2.13 11.79
N ARG A 313 -19.18 -0.99 11.50
CA ARG A 313 -18.19 -0.35 12.36
C ARG A 313 -18.71 -0.21 13.79
N ALA A 314 -19.94 0.27 13.97
CA ALA A 314 -20.49 0.51 15.30
C ALA A 314 -20.65 -0.79 16.09
N ALA A 315 -21.09 -1.87 15.44
CA ALA A 315 -21.19 -3.18 16.07
C ALA A 315 -19.81 -3.78 16.42
N ILE A 316 -18.81 -3.62 15.54
CA ILE A 316 -17.45 -4.11 15.79
C ILE A 316 -16.81 -3.32 16.95
N GLU A 317 -16.92 -1.98 16.94
CA GLU A 317 -16.42 -1.14 18.03
C GLU A 317 -17.10 -1.49 19.36
N ALA A 318 -18.42 -1.69 19.39
CA ALA A 318 -19.14 -2.06 20.60
C ALA A 318 -18.72 -3.43 21.15
N ARG A 319 -18.44 -4.41 20.28
CA ARG A 319 -17.94 -5.73 20.68
C ARG A 319 -16.51 -5.66 21.23
N LEU A 320 -15.64 -4.85 20.61
CA LEU A 320 -14.29 -4.60 21.12
C LEU A 320 -14.33 -3.84 22.45
N ASP A 321 -15.24 -2.86 22.59
CA ASP A 321 -15.42 -2.11 23.83
C ASP A 321 -15.90 -3.01 24.98
N ALA A 322 -16.71 -4.03 24.68
CA ALA A 322 -17.09 -5.05 25.66
C ALA A 322 -15.92 -5.95 26.10
N CYS A 323 -14.81 -5.98 25.34
CA CYS A 323 -13.58 -6.67 25.73
C CYS A 323 -12.66 -5.81 26.60
N LEU A 324 -12.94 -4.52 26.82
CA LEU A 324 -12.07 -3.66 27.65
C LEU A 324 -12.13 -4.07 29.13
N ALA A 325 -10.97 -4.08 29.78
CA ALA A 325 -10.87 -4.36 31.20
C ALA A 325 -11.55 -3.26 32.03
N GLY A 326 -12.20 -3.68 33.12
CA GLY A 326 -12.98 -2.85 34.05
C GLY A 326 -12.18 -1.78 34.76
#